data_AF-A0A699T1P4-F1
#
_entry.id   AF-A0A699T1P4-F1
#
_cell.length_a   1.000
_cell.length_b   1.000
_cell.length_c   1.000
_cell.angle_alpha   90.00
_cell.angle_beta   90.00
_cell.angle_gamma   90.00
#
_symmetry.space_group_name_H-M   'P 1'
#
loop_
_entity.id
_entity.type
_entity.pdbx_description
1 polymer ?
#
loop_
_entity_poly.entity_id
_entity_poly.type
_entity_poly.pdbx_seq_one_letter_code
_entity_poly.pdbx_strand_id
1 'polypeptide(L)'
;MIIGFDLPRQILDAQTEARKLENIKKEDVGGMLVENLKDPKKVKMKKLEPRADGTLCLNGRSWLPCYGDLRTVIMHESHKSKYSIHSGSDKMYQDMKKLYWWPNMKADIATYVSKCLTYAK
;
A
#
# COMPACT_ATOMS: atom_id res chain seq x y z
N MET A 1 21.56 -3.70 3.16
CA MET A 1 20.46 -2.86 2.66
C MET A 1 20.02 -3.45 1.32
N ILE A 2 18.97 -4.29 1.29
CA ILE A 2 18.59 -5.09 0.10
C ILE A 2 17.32 -4.53 -0.60
N ILE A 3 16.85 -3.35 -0.20
CA ILE A 3 15.63 -2.73 -0.76
C ILE A 3 15.97 -1.46 -1.54
N GLY A 4 17.07 -1.50 -2.28
CA GLY A 4 17.65 -0.33 -2.94
C GLY A 4 17.40 -0.19 -4.43
N PHE A 5 16.92 -1.21 -5.16
CA PHE A 5 17.01 -1.15 -6.63
C PHE A 5 15.72 -1.24 -7.45
N ASP A 6 14.57 -1.61 -6.89
CA ASP A 6 13.33 -1.56 -7.70
C ASP A 6 12.02 -1.60 -6.91
N LEU A 7 11.76 -0.59 -6.07
CA LEU A 7 10.47 -0.45 -5.41
C LEU A 7 9.28 -0.40 -6.39
N PRO A 8 9.37 0.30 -7.56
CA PRO A 8 8.31 0.27 -8.56
C PRO A 8 7.98 -1.14 -9.06
N ARG A 9 9.00 -1.96 -9.36
CA ARG A 9 8.77 -3.36 -9.78
C ARG A 9 8.15 -4.22 -8.69
N GLN A 10 8.59 -4.08 -7.44
CA GLN A 10 7.96 -4.81 -6.34
C GLN A 10 6.48 -4.43 -6.18
N ILE A 11 6.15 -3.14 -6.31
CA ILE A 11 4.77 -2.67 -6.32
C ILE A 11 4.00 -3.28 -7.50
N LEU A 12 4.58 -3.29 -8.70
CA LEU A 12 3.95 -3.87 -9.88
C LEU A 12 3.67 -5.37 -9.71
N ASP A 13 4.64 -6.13 -9.20
CA ASP A 13 4.51 -7.56 -8.97
C ASP A 13 3.40 -7.83 -7.94
N ALA A 14 3.40 -7.12 -6.82
CA ALA A 14 2.37 -7.25 -5.80
C ALA A 14 0.97 -6.86 -6.32
N GLN A 15 0.88 -5.80 -7.13
CA GLN A 15 -0.39 -5.40 -7.76
C GLN A 15 -0.88 -6.42 -8.78
N THR A 16 0.03 -7.06 -9.52
CA THR A 16 -0.30 -8.13 -10.48
C THR A 16 -0.89 -9.34 -9.75
N GLU A 17 -0.28 -9.73 -8.64
CA GLU A 17 -0.77 -10.82 -7.79
C GLU A 17 -2.12 -10.48 -7.12
N ALA A 18 -2.26 -9.26 -6.61
CA ALA A 18 -3.49 -8.78 -5.99
C ALA A 18 -4.68 -8.69 -6.95
N ARG A 19 -4.40 -8.50 -8.25
CA ARG A 19 -5.41 -8.45 -9.33
C ARG A 19 -5.93 -9.80 -9.77
N LYS A 20 -5.32 -10.91 -9.34
CA LYS A 20 -5.85 -12.25 -9.61
C LYS A 20 -7.23 -12.39 -8.98
N LEU A 21 -8.14 -13.08 -9.68
CA LEU A 21 -9.56 -13.19 -9.29
C LEU A 21 -9.77 -13.75 -7.87
N GLU A 22 -8.89 -14.65 -7.44
CA GLU A 22 -8.87 -15.24 -6.10
C GLU A 22 -8.46 -14.25 -4.99
N ASN A 23 -7.64 -13.25 -5.32
CA ASN A 23 -7.08 -12.29 -4.38
C ASN A 23 -7.87 -10.97 -4.36
N ILE A 24 -8.44 -10.56 -5.49
CA ILE A 24 -9.11 -9.26 -5.61
C ILE A 24 -10.32 -9.12 -4.67
N LYS A 25 -11.00 -10.22 -4.33
CA LYS A 25 -12.10 -10.22 -3.36
C LYS A 25 -11.65 -9.81 -1.96
N LYS A 26 -10.39 -10.09 -1.60
CA LYS A 26 -9.80 -9.69 -0.30
C LYS A 26 -9.36 -8.22 -0.29
N GLU A 27 -8.99 -7.71 -1.47
CA GLU A 27 -8.57 -6.31 -1.64
C GLU A 27 -9.75 -5.35 -1.77
N ASP A 28 -10.90 -5.82 -2.27
CA ASP A 28 -12.10 -5.02 -2.49
C ASP A 28 -12.82 -4.69 -1.18
N VAL A 29 -12.27 -3.73 -0.45
CA VAL A 29 -12.90 -3.16 0.75
C VAL A 29 -14.03 -2.24 0.29
N GLY A 30 -15.27 -2.76 0.36
CA GLY A 30 -16.49 -1.96 0.16
C GLY A 30 -16.83 -1.63 -1.29
N GLY A 31 -16.45 -2.46 -2.28
CA GLY A 31 -16.76 -2.22 -3.69
C GLY A 31 -15.94 -1.10 -4.31
N MET A 32 -14.82 -0.73 -3.67
CA MET A 32 -14.00 0.40 -4.08
C MET A 32 -13.09 0.08 -5.26
N LEU A 33 -12.67 -1.18 -5.39
CA LEU A 33 -11.72 -1.61 -6.41
C LEU A 33 -12.38 -2.39 -7.54
N VAL A 34 -13.55 -3.00 -7.33
CA VAL A 34 -14.19 -3.86 -8.34
C VAL A 34 -15.57 -3.35 -8.73
N GLU A 35 -15.80 -3.18 -10.03
CA GLU A 35 -17.15 -3.10 -10.58
C GLU A 35 -17.62 -4.40 -11.18
N ASN A 36 -18.89 -4.74 -10.92
CA ASN A 36 -19.60 -5.85 -11.56
C ASN A 36 -18.89 -7.21 -11.41
N LEU A 37 -18.85 -7.73 -10.18
CA LEU A 37 -18.42 -9.09 -9.84
C LEU A 37 -19.19 -10.21 -10.58
N LYS A 38 -20.22 -9.88 -11.34
CA LYS A 38 -21.04 -10.80 -12.13
C LYS A 38 -20.29 -11.45 -13.28
N ASP A 39 -19.24 -10.81 -13.80
CA ASP A 39 -18.39 -11.39 -14.85
C ASP A 39 -16.94 -11.57 -14.36
N PRO A 40 -16.53 -12.79 -13.96
CA PRO A 40 -15.19 -13.06 -13.46
C PRO A 40 -14.08 -12.77 -14.50
N LYS A 41 -14.43 -12.64 -15.78
CA LYS A 41 -13.48 -12.28 -16.86
C LYS A 41 -13.32 -10.77 -17.05
N LYS A 42 -14.17 -9.94 -16.42
CA LYS A 42 -14.16 -8.47 -16.56
C LYS A 42 -14.17 -7.76 -15.21
N VAL A 43 -13.25 -8.14 -14.32
CA VAL A 43 -12.95 -7.34 -13.11
C VAL A 43 -12.39 -5.99 -13.58
N LYS A 44 -13.24 -4.96 -13.63
CA LYS A 44 -12.85 -3.61 -14.03
C LYS A 44 -12.54 -2.80 -12.78
N MET A 45 -11.27 -2.40 -12.65
CA MET A 45 -10.85 -1.47 -11.61
C MET A 45 -11.26 -0.05 -11.99
N LYS A 46 -12.27 0.50 -11.31
CA LYS A 46 -12.91 1.75 -11.75
C LYS A 46 -12.10 3.02 -11.47
N LYS A 47 -11.17 2.96 -10.51
CA LYS A 47 -10.51 4.15 -9.95
C LYS A 47 -8.99 4.13 -10.01
N LEU A 48 -8.40 3.06 -10.56
CA LEU A 48 -6.96 2.93 -10.63
C LEU A 48 -6.45 3.30 -12.03
N GLU A 49 -5.52 4.24 -12.06
CA GLU A 49 -4.88 4.76 -13.26
C GLU A 49 -3.50 4.11 -13.41
N PRO A 50 -3.15 3.57 -14.58
CA PRO A 50 -1.80 3.06 -14.84
C PRO A 50 -0.79 4.20 -15.00
N ARG A 51 0.40 4.03 -14.44
CA ARG A 51 1.59 4.85 -14.69
C ARG A 51 2.38 4.33 -15.89
N ALA A 52 3.39 5.11 -16.32
CA ALA A 52 4.34 4.72 -17.36
C ALA A 52 5.14 3.44 -17.02
N ASP A 53 5.37 3.16 -15.74
CA ASP A 53 6.04 1.94 -15.25
C ASP A 53 5.09 0.75 -15.10
N GLY A 54 3.81 0.89 -15.49
CA GLY A 54 2.78 -0.13 -15.37
C GLY A 54 2.12 -0.22 -13.99
N THR A 55 2.63 0.48 -12.97
CA THR A 55 2.01 0.47 -11.64
C THR A 55 0.67 1.20 -11.64
N LEU A 56 -0.26 0.72 -10.81
CA LEU A 56 -1.59 1.30 -10.63
C LEU A 56 -1.63 2.33 -9.50
N CYS A 57 -2.36 3.42 -9.74
CA CYS A 57 -2.43 4.56 -8.84
C CYS A 57 -3.85 5.06 -8.61
N LEU A 58 -4.08 5.66 -7.45
CA LEU A 58 -5.31 6.40 -7.12
C LEU A 58 -4.97 7.86 -6.81
N ASN A 59 -5.51 8.79 -7.61
CA ASN A 59 -5.24 10.23 -7.49
C ASN A 59 -3.73 10.54 -7.46
N GLY A 60 -2.96 9.94 -8.38
CA GLY A 60 -1.50 10.14 -8.45
C GLY A 60 -0.69 9.48 -7.31
N ARG A 61 -1.29 8.59 -6.51
CA ARG A 61 -0.62 7.84 -5.43
C ARG A 61 -0.59 6.36 -5.74
N SER A 62 0.55 5.70 -5.57
CA SER A 62 0.69 4.27 -5.84
C SER A 62 -0.20 3.46 -4.90
N TRP A 63 -1.06 2.62 -5.49
CA TRP A 63 -1.91 1.72 -4.72
C TRP A 63 -1.06 0.58 -4.15
N LEU A 64 -1.13 0.37 -2.84
CA LEU A 64 -0.43 -0.73 -2.20
C LEU A 64 -1.42 -1.85 -1.83
N PRO A 65 -1.35 -3.02 -2.47
CA PRO A 65 -2.17 -4.16 -2.08
C PRO A 65 -1.78 -4.67 -0.68
N CYS A 66 -2.61 -5.52 -0.07
CA CYS A 66 -2.22 -6.24 1.14
C CYS A 66 -1.23 -7.37 0.84
N TYR A 67 -1.09 -7.74 -0.44
CA TYR A 67 -0.15 -8.75 -0.89
C TYR A 67 1.32 -8.28 -0.88
N GLY A 68 2.24 -9.20 -0.60
CA GLY A 68 3.68 -8.99 -0.73
C GLY A 68 4.35 -8.18 0.39
N ASP A 69 3.69 -7.99 1.53
CA ASP A 69 4.21 -7.30 2.73
C ASP A 69 4.76 -5.87 2.50
N LEU A 70 4.49 -5.29 1.34
CA LEU A 70 5.03 -3.99 0.94
C LEU A 70 4.61 -2.87 1.89
N ARG A 71 3.40 -2.94 2.44
CA ARG A 71 2.91 -1.97 3.44
C ARG A 71 3.85 -1.94 4.64
N THR A 72 4.22 -3.10 5.19
CA THR A 72 5.12 -3.22 6.34
C THR A 72 6.52 -2.75 6.00
N VAL A 73 7.05 -3.13 4.83
CA VAL A 73 8.38 -2.69 4.37
C VAL A 73 8.44 -1.17 4.25
N ILE A 74 7.46 -0.55 3.58
CA ILE A 74 7.42 0.90 3.39
C ILE A 74 7.21 1.61 4.73
N MET A 75 6.38 1.05 5.63
CA MET A 75 6.23 1.57 6.99
C MET A 75 7.54 1.53 7.78
N HIS A 76 8.29 0.43 7.68
CA HIS A 76 9.57 0.25 8.35
C HIS A 76 10.65 1.22 7.85
N GLU A 77 10.82 1.34 6.54
CA GLU A 77 11.78 2.28 5.95
C GLU A 77 11.41 3.74 6.28
N SER A 78 10.11 4.08 6.26
CA SER A 78 9.62 5.41 6.66
C SER A 78 9.93 5.72 8.13
N HIS A 79 9.77 4.73 9.01
CA HIS A 79 10.08 4.83 10.44
C HIS A 79 11.59 4.75 10.74
N LYS A 80 12.44 4.24 9.84
CA LYS A 80 13.90 4.23 10.05
C LYS A 80 14.57 5.52 9.59
N SER A 81 13.90 6.29 8.74
CA SER A 81 14.40 7.58 8.25
C SER A 81 14.73 8.54 9.40
N LYS A 82 15.75 9.39 9.22
CA LYS A 82 16.33 10.30 10.24
C LYS A 82 15.34 11.24 10.94
N TYR A 83 14.11 11.32 10.44
CA TYR A 83 13.02 12.12 11.00
C TYR A 83 12.19 11.38 12.06
N SER A 84 12.44 10.10 12.32
CA SER A 84 11.61 9.21 13.14
C SER A 84 11.82 9.23 14.64
N ILE A 85 12.79 9.99 15.16
CA ILE A 85 13.12 9.93 16.60
C ILE A 85 11.96 10.48 17.46
N HIS A 86 11.10 11.36 16.91
CA HIS A 86 9.89 11.86 17.59
C HIS A 86 8.66 12.02 16.68
N SER A 87 8.71 11.57 15.42
CA SER A 87 7.54 11.71 14.55
C SER A 87 6.54 10.59 14.82
N GLY A 88 5.51 10.92 15.60
CA GLY A 88 4.39 10.01 15.86
C GLY A 88 3.66 9.57 14.59
N SER A 89 2.72 8.63 14.73
CA SER A 89 1.94 8.03 13.64
C SER A 89 1.32 9.03 12.67
N ASP A 90 0.92 10.22 13.15
CA ASP A 90 0.35 11.26 12.29
C ASP A 90 1.36 11.80 11.27
N LYS A 91 2.60 12.08 11.69
CA LYS A 91 3.62 12.61 10.78
C LYS A 91 4.00 11.59 9.71
N MET A 92 4.15 10.33 10.12
CA MET A 92 4.36 9.21 9.21
C MET A 92 3.22 9.07 8.20
N TYR A 93 1.96 9.17 8.64
CA TYR A 93 0.80 9.20 7.75
C TYR A 93 0.83 10.38 6.77
N GLN A 94 1.16 11.59 7.24
CA GLN A 94 1.22 12.79 6.39
C GLN A 94 2.26 12.69 5.28
N ASP A 95 3.40 12.03 5.54
CA ASP A 95 4.45 11.86 4.55
C ASP A 95 4.12 10.74 3.57
N MET A 96 3.69 9.58 4.07
CA MET A 96 3.37 8.43 3.23
C MET A 96 2.16 8.66 2.33
N LYS A 97 1.11 9.35 2.82
CA LYS A 97 -0.13 9.57 2.05
C LYS A 97 0.06 10.41 0.79
N LYS A 98 1.23 11.05 0.61
CA LYS A 98 1.60 11.81 -0.60
C LYS A 98 1.99 10.89 -1.74
N LEU A 99 2.56 9.73 -1.42
CA LEU A 99 3.13 8.80 -2.40
C LEU A 99 2.28 7.53 -2.54
N TYR A 100 1.72 7.05 -1.43
CA TYR A 100 1.06 5.76 -1.36
C TYR A 100 -0.39 5.88 -0.90
N TRP A 101 -1.18 4.88 -1.25
CA TRP A 101 -2.56 4.77 -0.80
C TRP A 101 -2.99 3.30 -0.66
N TRP A 102 -3.71 2.99 0.42
CA TRP A 102 -4.43 1.73 0.59
C TRP A 102 -5.59 1.90 1.59
N PRO A 103 -6.59 0.99 1.61
CA PRO A 103 -7.66 1.02 2.60
C PRO A 103 -7.13 0.92 4.03
N ASN A 104 -7.68 1.71 4.97
CA ASN A 104 -7.28 1.73 6.40
C ASN A 104 -5.84 2.19 6.69
N MET A 105 -5.13 2.80 5.73
CA MET A 105 -3.74 3.28 5.87
C MET A 105 -3.41 4.01 7.18
N LYS A 106 -4.28 4.93 7.64
CA LYS A 106 -4.03 5.68 8.89
C LYS A 106 -4.02 4.76 10.13
N ALA A 107 -4.94 3.79 10.19
CA ALA A 107 -5.05 2.84 11.31
C ALA A 107 -3.89 1.83 11.31
N ASP A 108 -3.48 1.36 10.13
CA ASP A 108 -2.33 0.46 9.98
C ASP A 108 -1.04 1.13 10.48
N ILE A 109 -0.82 2.40 10.11
CA ILE A 109 0.34 3.18 10.56
C ILE A 109 0.31 3.39 12.08
N ALA A 110 -0.84 3.74 12.65
CA ALA A 110 -0.97 3.90 14.10
C ALA A 110 -0.66 2.59 14.85
N THR A 111 -1.14 1.47 14.33
CA THR A 111 -0.87 0.14 14.88
C THR A 111 0.62 -0.22 14.79
N TYR A 112 1.25 0.07 13.65
CA TYR A 112 2.67 -0.18 13.43
C TYR A 112 3.55 0.62 14.41
N VAL A 113 3.33 1.94 14.50
CA VAL A 113 4.10 2.82 15.40
C VAL A 113 3.90 2.43 16.87
N SER A 114 2.66 2.09 17.26
CA SER A 114 2.38 1.61 18.63
C SER A 114 3.18 0.35 18.98
N LYS A 115 3.28 -0.61 18.06
CA LYS A 115 4.11 -1.81 18.25
C LYS A 115 5.61 -1.47 18.34
N CYS A 116 6.11 -0.55 17.53
CA CYS A 116 7.52 -0.12 17.62
C CYS A 116 7.87 0.50 18.98
N LEU A 117 6.96 1.29 19.56
CA LEU A 117 7.13 1.88 20.88
C LEU A 117 7.17 0.83 22.00
N THR A 118 6.50 -0.31 21.84
CA THR A 118 6.54 -1.40 22.83
C THR A 118 7.88 -2.16 22.86
N TYR A 119 8.64 -2.17 21.76
CA TYR A 119 9.97 -2.81 21.69
C TYR A 119 11.12 -1.89 22.11
N ALA A 120 10.86 -0.60 22.30
CA ALA A 120 11.86 0.39 22.71
C ALA A 120 11.89 0.64 24.24
N LYS A 121 11.25 -0.22 25.02
CA LYS A 121 11.27 -0.20 26.49
C LYS A 121 12.31 -1.15 27.06
#